data_AF-W5MA42-F1
#
_entry.id   AF-W5MA42-F1
#
_cell.length_a   1.000
_cell.length_b   1.000
_cell.length_c   1.000
_cell.angle_alpha   90.00
_cell.angle_beta   90.00
_cell.angle_gamma   90.00
#
_symmetry.space_group_name_H-M   'P 1'
#
loop_
_entity.id
_entity.type
_entity.pdbx_description
1 polymer ?
#
loop_
_entity_poly.entity_id
_entity_poly.type
_entity_poly.pdbx_seq_one_letter_code
_entity_poly.pdbx_strand_id
1 'polypeptide(L)'
;LENRKRLREEILPTDLCVTPEKKVSDVSWRHTDYQDWGVEETCKYLQLKGFGEWQQKFRDHQITGVGLPYITDAHLERMGIGPLGARLQILHCLRNLWQFSVDRMKVFNDPIHGHIEMHPLLVKIIDTPQFQRLRFIKQLGGTYLVFPGASHNRFEHSIGVGYLAGRLVQALYERQPELRITQRDMLCVQIAGLCHDLGHGPFSHMFDGIFIPLARPGLNWKHETASLQMFDHLVSANHLETAMEQYGLVLPDDIIFIKEQIAGPTYQNQSSNNKWPYRGRSEEKGFLYEIVANKRNGIDVDKWDYFARDCHHLGIQNNFDYKRFLKFARVCEVENKKHICTRDKEVGNLYDMFHTRNCLHRRAYQHKVGNIIETMITEAFLKADKYIQIEGSEGRTFTISTAIDDMEAYTKLTDHIFLQILYSTAPELKEARTILNNVMCRKLYKCIGQTQPKPDTKILPHELDTLASDVAKSIPQVPSDVNLDPGDFIVSVINIDYGMKEKNPINNVRFYCKNDPTNAIRIRKDQVSQLLPEKFAEQLIRVYCKKTDEKSIEAAKKYFVQWCFDRDFTKPQDGDIIAPELTPLKASWDEDSDDEGGKRVMSGVLINSKTRTKLVL
;
A
#
# COMPACT_ATOMS: atom_id res chain seq x y z
N LEU A 1 -22.82 60.06 -9.04
CA LEU A 1 -23.07 59.61 -10.42
C LEU A 1 -22.74 58.11 -10.44
N GLU A 2 -23.65 57.15 -10.54
CA GLU A 2 -25.07 57.13 -10.85
C GLU A 2 -25.65 55.84 -10.22
N ASN A 3 -26.67 56.00 -9.39
CA ASN A 3 -27.52 54.94 -8.88
C ASN A 3 -28.50 54.53 -9.99
N ARG A 4 -28.54 53.27 -10.42
CA ARG A 4 -29.68 52.73 -11.18
C ARG A 4 -30.59 51.92 -10.25
N LYS A 5 -31.57 52.63 -9.68
CA LYS A 5 -32.83 52.06 -9.19
C LYS A 5 -33.64 51.53 -10.38
N ARG A 6 -34.23 50.34 -10.28
CA ARG A 6 -35.44 49.99 -11.00
C ARG A 6 -36.50 49.44 -10.04
N LEU A 7 -37.65 50.11 -10.16
CA LEU A 7 -38.99 50.00 -9.59
C LEU A 7 -39.47 48.62 -9.11
N ARG A 8 -40.11 48.64 -7.93
CA ARG A 8 -41.08 47.63 -7.47
C ARG A 8 -42.42 47.89 -8.16
N GLU A 9 -42.95 46.89 -8.85
CA GLU A 9 -44.36 46.86 -9.27
C GLU A 9 -45.18 46.07 -8.25
N GLU A 10 -46.34 46.65 -7.90
CA GLU A 10 -47.37 46.10 -7.02
C GLU A 10 -48.13 44.98 -7.73
N ILE A 11 -48.33 43.85 -7.05
CA ILE A 11 -49.18 42.74 -7.53
C ILE A 11 -50.46 42.75 -6.68
N LEU A 12 -51.60 43.00 -7.33
CA LEU A 12 -52.93 42.77 -6.75
C LEU A 12 -53.27 41.26 -6.77
N PRO A 13 -54.04 40.75 -5.78
CA PRO A 13 -54.21 39.32 -5.58
C PRO A 13 -55.57 38.83 -6.11
N THR A 14 -55.60 38.03 -7.18
CA THR A 14 -56.68 37.08 -7.47
C THR A 14 -56.30 36.23 -8.67
N ASP A 15 -55.87 35.01 -8.44
CA ASP A 15 -56.35 33.84 -9.19
C ASP A 15 -56.07 32.58 -8.37
N LEU A 16 -57.17 31.97 -7.92
CA LEU A 16 -57.21 30.75 -7.13
C LEU A 16 -56.62 29.59 -7.93
N CYS A 17 -55.42 29.17 -7.56
CA CYS A 17 -54.80 27.94 -8.04
C CYS A 17 -55.60 26.74 -7.49
N VAL A 18 -56.48 26.17 -8.32
CA VAL A 18 -57.13 24.88 -8.02
C VAL A 18 -56.11 23.79 -8.32
N THR A 19 -55.53 23.24 -7.26
CA THR A 19 -54.67 22.05 -7.30
C THR A 19 -55.48 20.85 -7.82
N PRO A 20 -54.99 20.06 -8.79
CA PRO A 20 -55.67 18.84 -9.19
C PRO A 20 -55.70 17.86 -8.02
N GLU A 21 -56.86 17.25 -7.78
CA GLU A 21 -57.08 16.27 -6.73
C GLU A 21 -56.03 15.15 -6.76
N LYS A 22 -55.41 14.92 -5.60
CA LYS A 22 -54.58 13.75 -5.32
C LYS A 22 -55.34 12.48 -5.71
N LYS A 23 -54.87 11.77 -6.74
CA LYS A 23 -55.16 10.34 -6.87
C LYS A 23 -54.61 9.63 -5.63
N VAL A 24 -55.52 9.29 -4.72
CA VAL A 24 -55.26 8.44 -3.57
C VAL A 24 -55.06 7.02 -4.06
N SER A 25 -53.81 6.60 -4.30
CA SER A 25 -53.37 5.18 -4.26
C SER A 25 -51.91 4.99 -4.68
N ASP A 26 -50.93 5.51 -3.92
CA ASP A 26 -49.51 5.11 -4.14
C ASP A 26 -48.60 5.27 -2.90
N VAL A 27 -49.19 5.44 -1.71
CA VAL A 27 -48.45 5.91 -0.51
C VAL A 27 -48.10 4.80 0.49
N SER A 28 -48.49 3.53 0.27
CA SER A 28 -48.37 2.51 1.33
C SER A 28 -47.03 1.76 1.42
N TRP A 29 -46.16 1.77 0.40
CA TRP A 29 -44.98 0.89 0.36
C TRP A 29 -43.62 1.60 0.39
N ARG A 30 -43.61 2.94 0.47
CA ARG A 30 -42.35 3.72 0.39
C ARG A 30 -41.49 3.67 1.67
N HIS A 31 -41.94 2.98 2.73
CA HIS A 31 -41.31 3.03 4.06
C HIS A 31 -41.05 1.66 4.72
N THR A 32 -41.36 0.55 4.07
CA THR A 32 -41.07 -0.79 4.59
C THR A 32 -39.95 -1.42 3.78
N ASP A 33 -38.85 -1.78 4.44
CA ASP A 33 -37.82 -2.61 3.82
C ASP A 33 -38.45 -3.92 3.37
N TYR A 34 -38.20 -4.32 2.13
CA TYR A 34 -38.70 -5.59 1.61
C TYR A 34 -38.08 -6.77 2.36
N GLN A 35 -36.94 -6.60 3.03
CA GLN A 35 -36.33 -7.64 3.86
C GLN A 35 -37.24 -8.06 5.03
N ASP A 36 -38.13 -7.18 5.50
CA ASP A 36 -39.06 -7.49 6.59
C ASP A 36 -40.36 -8.17 6.11
N TRP A 37 -40.52 -8.39 4.80
CA TRP A 37 -41.76 -8.92 4.25
C TRP A 37 -41.90 -10.42 4.51
N GLY A 38 -43.02 -10.79 5.13
CA GLY A 38 -43.51 -12.16 5.12
C GLY A 38 -44.02 -12.59 3.75
N VAL A 39 -44.55 -13.81 3.68
CA VAL A 39 -45.08 -14.41 2.44
C VAL A 39 -46.28 -13.60 1.92
N GLU A 40 -47.13 -13.10 2.81
CA GLU A 40 -48.34 -12.35 2.44
C GLU A 40 -48.03 -10.93 1.94
N GLU A 41 -47.06 -10.26 2.54
CA GLU A 41 -46.56 -8.95 2.09
C GLU A 41 -45.92 -9.06 0.71
N THR A 42 -45.15 -10.13 0.48
CA THR A 42 -44.56 -10.45 -0.82
C THR A 42 -45.63 -10.69 -1.89
N CYS A 43 -46.68 -11.44 -1.56
CA CYS A 43 -47.80 -11.68 -2.47
C CYS A 43 -48.58 -10.38 -2.77
N LYS A 44 -48.81 -9.51 -1.77
CA LYS A 44 -49.46 -8.20 -1.97
C LYS A 44 -48.65 -7.31 -2.92
N TYR A 45 -47.32 -7.30 -2.80
CA TYR A 45 -46.45 -6.56 -3.72
C TYR A 45 -46.59 -7.06 -5.17
N LEU A 46 -46.58 -8.38 -5.38
CA LEU A 46 -46.78 -8.96 -6.71
C LEU A 46 -48.14 -8.58 -7.31
N GLN A 47 -49.20 -8.52 -6.50
CA GLN A 47 -50.52 -8.07 -6.94
C GLN A 47 -50.49 -6.65 -7.49
N LEU A 48 -49.89 -5.74 -6.72
CA LEU A 48 -49.84 -4.31 -7.02
C LEU A 48 -49.06 -4.03 -8.30
N LYS A 49 -48.12 -4.91 -8.64
CA LYS A 49 -47.30 -4.83 -9.84
C LYS A 49 -47.90 -5.57 -11.05
N GLY A 50 -49.12 -6.10 -10.92
CA GLY A 50 -49.85 -6.76 -12.00
C GLY A 50 -49.57 -8.25 -12.14
N PHE A 51 -48.89 -8.88 -11.17
CA PHE A 51 -48.53 -10.31 -11.19
C PHE A 51 -49.40 -11.15 -10.23
N GLY A 52 -50.65 -10.74 -10.01
CA GLY A 52 -51.58 -11.38 -9.07
C GLY A 52 -51.84 -12.86 -9.35
N GLU A 53 -51.81 -13.27 -10.63
CA GLU A 53 -52.00 -14.66 -11.06
C GLU A 53 -50.92 -15.63 -10.55
N TRP A 54 -49.73 -15.12 -10.20
CA TRP A 54 -48.59 -15.93 -9.75
C TRP A 54 -48.42 -15.97 -8.22
N GLN A 55 -49.28 -15.26 -7.46
CA GLN A 55 -49.20 -15.19 -5.99
C GLN A 55 -49.23 -16.57 -5.33
N GLN A 56 -50.12 -17.45 -5.79
CA GLN A 56 -50.24 -18.77 -5.18
C GLN A 56 -48.94 -19.58 -5.32
N LYS A 57 -48.20 -19.41 -6.42
CA LYS A 57 -46.89 -20.05 -6.59
C LYS A 57 -45.86 -19.53 -5.60
N PHE A 58 -45.84 -18.23 -5.32
CA PHE A 58 -44.96 -17.64 -4.31
C PHE A 58 -45.36 -18.05 -2.89
N ARG A 59 -46.67 -18.19 -2.63
CA ARG A 59 -47.21 -18.67 -1.36
C ARG A 59 -46.88 -20.15 -1.10
N ASP A 60 -47.08 -21.01 -2.10
CA ASP A 60 -46.80 -22.46 -2.02
C ASP A 60 -45.32 -22.74 -1.75
N HIS A 61 -44.43 -21.89 -2.27
CA HIS A 61 -42.98 -21.98 -2.08
C HIS A 61 -42.46 -21.13 -0.90
N GLN A 62 -43.37 -20.56 -0.10
CA GLN A 62 -43.04 -19.74 1.09
C GLN A 62 -42.02 -18.63 0.81
N ILE A 63 -42.14 -17.96 -0.33
CA ILE A 63 -41.22 -16.89 -0.72
C ILE A 63 -41.50 -15.63 0.11
N THR A 64 -40.54 -15.28 0.97
CA THR A 64 -40.52 -14.02 1.73
C THR A 64 -39.73 -12.95 0.98
N GLY A 65 -39.77 -11.72 1.48
CA GLY A 65 -39.04 -10.61 0.88
C GLY A 65 -37.53 -10.80 0.89
N VAL A 66 -36.97 -11.46 1.91
CA VAL A 66 -35.57 -11.92 1.97
C VAL A 66 -35.23 -12.85 0.80
N GLY A 67 -36.18 -13.68 0.35
CA GLY A 67 -35.99 -14.63 -0.74
C GLY A 67 -36.03 -14.00 -2.14
N LEU A 68 -36.63 -12.81 -2.29
CA LEU A 68 -36.85 -12.17 -3.58
C LEU A 68 -35.55 -11.94 -4.39
N PRO A 69 -34.44 -11.42 -3.83
CA PRO A 69 -33.18 -11.16 -4.54
C PRO A 69 -32.58 -12.38 -5.25
N TYR A 70 -32.86 -13.57 -4.73
CA TYR A 70 -32.26 -14.82 -5.18
C TYR A 70 -33.12 -15.58 -6.19
N ILE A 71 -34.26 -15.00 -6.60
CA ILE A 71 -35.12 -15.56 -7.62
C ILE A 71 -34.46 -15.39 -8.99
N THR A 72 -34.14 -16.52 -9.61
CA THR A 72 -33.61 -16.58 -10.98
C THR A 72 -34.70 -17.00 -11.96
N ASP A 73 -34.45 -16.86 -13.26
CA ASP A 73 -35.35 -17.37 -14.30
C ASP A 73 -35.63 -18.88 -14.12
N ALA A 74 -34.59 -19.66 -13.82
CA ALA A 74 -34.71 -21.09 -13.53
C ALA A 74 -35.51 -21.38 -12.24
N HIS A 75 -35.54 -20.46 -11.27
CA HIS A 75 -36.38 -20.61 -10.08
C HIS A 75 -37.85 -20.42 -10.43
N LEU A 76 -38.18 -19.35 -11.16
CA LEU A 76 -39.55 -19.08 -11.60
C LEU A 76 -40.08 -20.19 -12.52
N GLU A 77 -39.23 -20.74 -13.38
CA GLU A 77 -39.57 -21.89 -14.22
C GLU A 77 -39.89 -23.14 -13.38
N ARG A 78 -39.05 -23.46 -12.38
CA ARG A 78 -39.30 -24.57 -11.45
C ARG A 78 -40.55 -24.38 -10.58
N MET A 79 -40.91 -23.15 -10.26
CA MET A 79 -42.16 -22.80 -9.57
C MET A 79 -43.41 -22.97 -10.45
N GLY A 80 -43.24 -23.28 -11.74
CA GLY A 80 -44.33 -23.50 -12.69
C GLY A 80 -44.82 -22.23 -13.40
N ILE A 81 -44.00 -21.18 -13.45
CA ILE A 81 -44.30 -19.95 -14.21
C ILE A 81 -43.79 -20.16 -15.65
N GLY A 82 -44.63 -20.79 -16.46
CA GLY A 82 -44.29 -21.27 -17.81
C GLY A 82 -43.94 -20.20 -18.85
N PRO A 83 -44.65 -19.06 -18.93
CA PRO A 83 -44.35 -18.04 -19.95
C PRO A 83 -43.04 -17.30 -19.67
N LEU A 84 -42.07 -17.39 -20.58
CA LEU A 84 -40.79 -16.67 -20.48
C LEU A 84 -40.98 -15.15 -20.34
N GLY A 85 -41.95 -14.57 -21.05
CA GLY A 85 -42.27 -13.15 -20.94
C GLY A 85 -42.70 -12.73 -19.52
N ALA A 86 -43.51 -13.56 -18.86
CA ALA A 86 -43.95 -13.31 -17.48
C ALA A 86 -42.77 -13.44 -16.49
N ARG A 87 -41.90 -14.45 -16.66
CA ARG A 87 -40.70 -14.60 -15.83
C ARG A 87 -39.78 -13.39 -15.94
N LEU A 88 -39.51 -12.92 -17.16
CA LEU A 88 -38.66 -11.74 -17.39
C LEU A 88 -39.28 -10.45 -16.81
N GLN A 89 -40.60 -10.28 -16.91
CA GLN A 89 -41.30 -9.12 -16.32
C GLN A 89 -41.30 -9.16 -14.78
N ILE A 90 -41.48 -10.33 -14.18
CA ILE A 90 -41.36 -10.52 -12.72
C ILE A 90 -39.93 -10.21 -12.29
N LEU A 91 -38.91 -10.77 -12.94
CA LEU A 91 -37.51 -10.48 -12.63
C LEU A 91 -37.17 -9.00 -12.78
N HIS A 92 -37.71 -8.34 -13.81
CA HIS A 92 -37.55 -6.90 -14.00
C HIS A 92 -38.21 -6.10 -12.87
N CYS A 93 -39.42 -6.47 -12.46
CA CYS A 93 -40.13 -5.85 -11.35
C CYS A 93 -39.43 -6.04 -10.00
N LEU A 94 -38.90 -7.24 -9.74
CA LEU A 94 -38.10 -7.53 -8.55
C LEU A 94 -36.77 -6.77 -8.58
N ARG A 95 -36.11 -6.64 -9.74
CA ARG A 95 -34.94 -5.76 -9.91
C ARG A 95 -35.24 -4.31 -9.59
N ASN A 96 -36.41 -3.82 -9.99
CA ASN A 96 -36.85 -2.46 -9.67
C ASN A 96 -37.17 -2.30 -8.19
N LEU A 97 -37.64 -3.35 -7.49
CA LEU A 97 -37.78 -3.35 -6.03
C LEU A 97 -36.42 -3.14 -5.36
N TRP A 98 -35.39 -3.88 -5.80
CA TRP A 98 -34.04 -3.78 -5.25
C TRP A 98 -33.40 -2.43 -5.54
N GLN A 99 -33.67 -1.80 -6.69
CA GLN A 99 -33.19 -0.44 -6.98
C GLN A 99 -33.66 0.60 -5.97
N PHE A 100 -34.80 0.40 -5.30
CA PHE A 100 -35.30 1.32 -4.27
C PHE A 100 -34.89 0.95 -2.83
N SER A 101 -34.41 -0.28 -2.60
CA SER A 101 -34.07 -0.81 -1.28
C SER A 101 -32.58 -1.19 -1.13
N VAL A 102 -31.71 -0.66 -1.98
CA VAL A 102 -30.26 -0.79 -1.78
C VAL A 102 -29.91 -0.03 -0.51
N ASP A 103 -29.31 -0.70 0.48
CA ASP A 103 -28.39 -0.03 1.41
C ASP A 103 -27.49 0.86 0.55
N ARG A 104 -27.71 2.18 0.58
CA ARG A 104 -27.13 3.08 -0.42
C ARG A 104 -25.61 2.94 -0.39
N MET A 105 -24.99 2.87 -1.58
CA MET A 105 -23.53 2.97 -1.72
C MET A 105 -23.04 4.12 -0.84
N LYS A 106 -22.06 3.86 0.03
CA LYS A 106 -21.50 4.90 0.89
C LYS A 106 -20.47 5.68 0.09
N VAL A 107 -20.57 7.00 0.13
CA VAL A 107 -19.62 7.87 -0.57
C VAL A 107 -18.58 8.37 0.44
N PHE A 108 -17.31 8.12 0.15
CA PHE A 108 -16.16 8.72 0.83
C PHE A 108 -15.61 9.86 -0.03
N ASN A 109 -15.20 10.96 0.61
CA ASN A 109 -14.46 12.02 -0.07
C ASN A 109 -12.97 11.86 0.24
N ASP A 110 -12.20 11.43 -0.74
CA ASP A 110 -10.75 11.21 -0.63
C ASP A 110 -10.01 12.31 -1.42
N PRO A 111 -8.96 12.93 -0.84
CA PRO A 111 -8.25 14.04 -1.51
C PRO A 111 -7.46 13.62 -2.76
N ILE A 112 -7.16 12.33 -2.92
CA ILE A 112 -6.41 11.78 -4.05
C ILE A 112 -7.35 11.34 -5.18
N HIS A 113 -8.47 10.73 -4.83
CA HIS A 113 -9.38 10.09 -5.78
C HIS A 113 -10.71 10.82 -5.98
N GLY A 114 -11.01 11.82 -5.16
CA GLY A 114 -12.30 12.51 -5.13
C GLY A 114 -13.37 11.67 -4.45
N HIS A 115 -14.58 11.67 -4.99
CA HIS A 115 -15.67 10.87 -4.47
C HIS A 115 -15.50 9.38 -4.81
N ILE A 116 -15.44 8.54 -3.79
CA ILE A 116 -15.32 7.08 -3.87
C ILE A 116 -16.63 6.46 -3.41
N GLU A 117 -17.26 5.66 -4.27
CA GLU A 117 -18.42 4.84 -3.90
C GLU A 117 -17.99 3.47 -3.40
N MET A 118 -18.52 3.06 -2.26
CA MET A 118 -18.25 1.75 -1.65
C MET A 118 -19.53 0.95 -1.46
N HIS A 119 -19.46 -0.33 -1.86
CA HIS A 119 -20.52 -1.31 -1.69
C HIS A 119 -20.79 -1.59 -0.19
N PRO A 120 -22.05 -1.83 0.23
CA PRO A 120 -22.40 -2.04 1.64
C PRO A 120 -21.58 -3.13 2.35
N LEU A 121 -21.25 -4.24 1.67
CA LEU A 121 -20.35 -5.26 2.22
C LEU A 121 -18.95 -4.70 2.56
N LEU A 122 -18.39 -3.84 1.69
CA LEU A 122 -17.11 -3.18 1.94
C LEU A 122 -17.21 -2.26 3.15
N VAL A 123 -18.33 -1.54 3.28
CA VAL A 123 -18.60 -0.67 4.43
C VAL A 123 -18.69 -1.49 5.72
N LYS A 124 -19.37 -2.64 5.71
CA LYS A 124 -19.42 -3.56 6.86
C LYS A 124 -18.04 -4.03 7.29
N ILE A 125 -17.12 -4.29 6.35
CA ILE A 125 -15.72 -4.63 6.64
C ILE A 125 -14.96 -3.42 7.20
N ILE A 126 -15.13 -2.24 6.59
CA ILE A 126 -14.48 -0.99 7.01
C ILE A 126 -14.88 -0.62 8.43
N ASP A 127 -16.16 -0.74 8.77
CA ASP A 127 -16.74 -0.33 10.06
C ASP A 127 -16.55 -1.42 11.16
N THR A 128 -15.39 -2.09 11.18
CA THR A 128 -14.96 -3.06 12.21
C THR A 128 -13.76 -2.57 13.01
N PRO A 129 -13.56 -3.00 14.27
CA PRO A 129 -12.37 -2.65 15.05
C PRO A 129 -11.05 -2.97 14.34
N GLN A 130 -10.99 -4.13 13.69
CA GLN A 130 -9.81 -4.65 12.99
C GLN A 130 -9.38 -3.72 11.83
N PHE A 131 -10.34 -3.16 11.09
CA PHE A 131 -10.06 -2.21 10.01
C PHE A 131 -9.87 -0.78 10.54
N GLN A 132 -10.72 -0.31 11.46
CA GLN A 132 -10.63 1.05 12.03
C GLN A 132 -9.31 1.29 12.76
N ARG A 133 -8.68 0.24 13.28
CA ARG A 133 -7.31 0.27 13.81
C ARG A 133 -6.32 0.97 12.88
N LEU A 134 -6.44 0.80 11.57
CA LEU A 134 -5.52 1.39 10.59
C LEU A 134 -5.51 2.92 10.58
N ARG A 135 -6.48 3.58 11.23
CA ARG A 135 -6.48 5.04 11.43
C ARG A 135 -5.36 5.50 12.36
N PHE A 136 -4.83 4.59 13.17
CA PHE A 136 -3.86 4.86 14.21
C PHE A 136 -2.48 4.31 13.86
N ILE A 137 -2.21 4.06 12.57
CA ILE A 137 -0.92 3.58 12.06
C ILE A 137 -0.49 4.45 10.90
N LYS A 138 0.55 5.26 11.11
CA LYS A 138 1.13 6.15 10.10
C LYS A 138 1.65 5.37 8.91
N GLN A 139 1.27 5.79 7.69
CA GLN A 139 1.70 5.16 6.44
C GLN A 139 3.23 5.10 6.34
N LEU A 140 3.87 6.24 6.62
CA LEU A 140 5.32 6.45 6.49
C LEU A 140 6.05 6.42 7.85
N GLY A 141 5.43 5.85 8.89
CA GLY A 141 6.06 5.65 10.19
C GLY A 141 6.72 6.91 10.75
N GLY A 142 8.00 6.81 11.09
CA GLY A 142 8.78 7.90 11.68
C GLY A 142 9.05 9.07 10.73
N THR A 143 8.80 8.89 9.43
CA THR A 143 8.94 9.95 8.41
C THR A 143 8.05 11.16 8.71
N TYR A 144 6.92 10.98 9.39
CA TYR A 144 6.07 12.08 9.85
C TYR A 144 6.82 13.10 10.73
N LEU A 145 7.81 12.65 11.50
CA LEU A 145 8.67 13.51 12.34
C LEU A 145 9.78 14.23 11.54
N VAL A 146 9.79 14.08 10.22
CA VAL A 146 10.65 14.80 9.28
C VAL A 146 9.82 15.60 8.28
N PHE A 147 8.78 14.97 7.72
CA PHE A 147 7.85 15.55 6.78
C PHE A 147 6.50 15.73 7.48
N PRO A 148 6.21 16.94 8.00
CA PRO A 148 5.00 17.17 8.79
C PRO A 148 3.70 16.97 8.00
N GLY A 149 3.75 17.04 6.67
CA GLY A 149 2.60 16.72 5.80
C GLY A 149 2.29 15.23 5.69
N ALA A 150 3.24 14.34 6.01
CA ALA A 150 3.09 12.89 6.01
C ALA A 150 2.29 12.38 7.23
N SER A 151 1.16 13.00 7.53
CA SER A 151 0.30 12.70 8.66
C SER A 151 -0.68 11.55 8.41
N HIS A 152 -0.77 11.10 7.15
CA HIS A 152 -1.71 10.07 6.70
C HIS A 152 -1.40 8.69 7.27
N ASN A 153 -2.43 7.87 7.35
CA ASN A 153 -2.44 6.56 7.95
C ASN A 153 -2.80 5.48 6.92
N ARG A 154 -2.58 4.22 7.29
CA ARG A 154 -2.90 3.05 6.46
C ARG A 154 -4.38 3.00 6.09
N PHE A 155 -5.28 3.53 6.92
CA PHE A 155 -6.73 3.50 6.69
C PHE A 155 -7.16 4.11 5.34
N GLU A 156 -6.83 5.38 5.09
CA GLU A 156 -7.20 6.06 3.85
C GLU A 156 -6.49 5.48 2.63
N HIS A 157 -5.27 4.97 2.80
CA HIS A 157 -4.56 4.21 1.77
C HIS A 157 -5.31 2.92 1.41
N SER A 158 -5.69 2.10 2.38
CA SER A 158 -6.44 0.87 2.16
C SER A 158 -7.77 1.12 1.44
N ILE A 159 -8.50 2.19 1.79
CA ILE A 159 -9.71 2.62 1.06
C ILE A 159 -9.40 2.94 -0.41
N GLY A 160 -8.33 3.70 -0.66
CA GLY A 160 -7.90 4.05 -2.01
C GLY A 160 -7.48 2.83 -2.84
N VAL A 161 -6.77 1.86 -2.24
CA VAL A 161 -6.41 0.60 -2.91
C VAL A 161 -7.64 -0.24 -3.23
N GLY A 162 -8.59 -0.39 -2.28
CA GLY A 162 -9.87 -1.06 -2.53
C GLY A 162 -10.65 -0.42 -3.69
N TYR A 163 -10.65 0.92 -3.76
CA TYR A 163 -11.25 1.66 -4.87
C TYR A 163 -10.53 1.40 -6.20
N LEU A 164 -9.21 1.56 -6.26
CA LEU A 164 -8.44 1.35 -7.49
C LEU A 164 -8.51 -0.10 -7.99
N ALA A 165 -8.54 -1.08 -7.08
CA ALA A 165 -8.77 -2.48 -7.39
C ALA A 165 -10.10 -2.65 -8.13
N GLY A 166 -11.18 -2.06 -7.59
CA GLY A 166 -12.50 -2.00 -8.21
C GLY A 166 -12.48 -1.31 -9.58
N ARG A 167 -11.79 -0.18 -9.71
CA ARG A 167 -11.67 0.56 -10.99
C ARG A 167 -10.97 -0.26 -12.07
N LEU A 168 -9.91 -0.99 -11.73
CA LEU A 168 -9.18 -1.82 -12.68
C LEU A 168 -10.01 -3.03 -13.13
N VAL A 169 -10.58 -3.79 -12.19
CA VAL A 169 -11.40 -4.96 -12.53
C VAL A 169 -12.65 -4.57 -13.34
N GLN A 170 -13.29 -3.44 -13.01
CA GLN A 170 -14.41 -2.89 -13.77
C GLN A 170 -13.99 -2.50 -15.19
N ALA A 171 -12.83 -1.83 -15.33
CA ALA A 171 -12.31 -1.44 -16.63
C ALA A 171 -12.05 -2.65 -17.55
N LEU A 172 -11.56 -3.76 -16.99
CA LEU A 172 -11.36 -5.02 -17.73
C LEU A 172 -12.69 -5.68 -18.09
N TYR A 173 -13.65 -5.72 -17.16
CA TYR A 173 -14.99 -6.26 -17.38
C TYR A 173 -15.72 -5.57 -18.53
N GLU A 174 -15.73 -4.24 -18.55
CA GLU A 174 -16.42 -3.44 -19.58
C GLU A 174 -15.79 -3.61 -20.97
N ARG A 175 -14.46 -3.72 -21.03
CA ARG A 175 -13.71 -3.80 -22.30
C ARG A 175 -13.69 -5.21 -22.88
N GLN A 176 -13.80 -6.23 -22.05
CA GLN A 176 -13.63 -7.62 -22.42
C GLN A 176 -14.65 -8.53 -21.70
N PRO A 177 -15.94 -8.45 -22.09
CA PRO A 177 -17.00 -9.30 -21.52
C PRO A 177 -16.70 -10.81 -21.64
N GLU A 178 -15.89 -11.22 -22.63
CA GLU A 178 -15.44 -12.60 -22.83
C GLU A 178 -14.60 -13.16 -21.66
N LEU A 179 -14.04 -12.29 -20.80
CA LEU A 179 -13.32 -12.70 -19.59
C LEU A 179 -14.25 -13.26 -18.49
N ARG A 180 -15.57 -13.08 -18.62
CA ARG A 180 -16.57 -13.57 -17.66
C ARG A 180 -16.27 -13.17 -16.22
N ILE A 181 -15.81 -11.93 -16.04
CA ILE A 181 -15.66 -11.30 -14.73
C ILE A 181 -17.06 -11.07 -14.17
N THR A 182 -17.30 -11.53 -12.95
CA THR A 182 -18.60 -11.42 -12.27
C THR A 182 -18.57 -10.34 -11.20
N GLN A 183 -19.73 -9.89 -10.73
CA GLN A 183 -19.82 -8.96 -9.59
C GLN A 183 -19.19 -9.56 -8.32
N ARG A 184 -19.32 -10.88 -8.14
CA ARG A 184 -18.62 -11.65 -7.10
C ARG A 184 -17.10 -11.50 -7.20
N ASP A 185 -16.53 -11.62 -8.41
CA ASP A 185 -15.08 -11.41 -8.59
C ASP A 185 -14.67 -9.98 -8.27
N MET A 186 -15.44 -8.99 -8.70
CA MET A 186 -15.16 -7.58 -8.43
C MET A 186 -15.15 -7.27 -6.93
N LEU A 187 -16.16 -7.75 -6.20
CA LEU A 187 -16.22 -7.60 -4.74
C LEU A 187 -15.03 -8.27 -4.07
N CYS A 188 -14.66 -9.50 -4.44
CA CYS A 188 -13.49 -10.17 -3.87
C CYS A 188 -12.19 -9.40 -4.14
N VAL A 189 -12.01 -8.83 -5.34
CA VAL A 189 -10.84 -8.00 -5.68
C VAL A 189 -10.82 -6.71 -4.86
N GLN A 190 -11.97 -6.07 -4.66
CA GLN A 190 -12.08 -4.87 -3.80
C GLN A 190 -11.80 -5.19 -2.33
N ILE A 191 -12.32 -6.32 -1.80
CA ILE A 191 -12.04 -6.76 -0.43
C ILE A 191 -10.55 -7.06 -0.26
N ALA A 192 -9.91 -7.75 -1.21
CA ALA A 192 -8.47 -7.97 -1.17
C ALA A 192 -7.69 -6.64 -1.16
N GLY A 193 -8.09 -5.67 -1.99
CA GLY A 193 -7.50 -4.33 -2.00
C GLY A 193 -7.67 -3.58 -0.68
N LEU A 194 -8.85 -3.63 -0.06
CA LEU A 194 -9.09 -3.04 1.27
C LEU A 194 -8.23 -3.71 2.35
N CYS A 195 -8.14 -5.04 2.32
CA CYS A 195 -7.59 -5.83 3.43
C CYS A 195 -6.09 -6.12 3.33
N HIS A 196 -5.41 -5.72 2.25
CA HIS A 196 -4.00 -6.09 2.02
C HIS A 196 -3.05 -5.62 3.13
N ASP A 197 -3.39 -4.52 3.80
CA ASP A 197 -2.57 -3.84 4.80
C ASP A 197 -3.05 -3.99 6.25
N LEU A 198 -4.06 -4.83 6.50
CA LEU A 198 -4.61 -5.08 7.85
C LEU A 198 -3.54 -5.51 8.87
N GLY A 199 -2.50 -6.19 8.40
CA GLY A 199 -1.44 -6.77 9.21
C GLY A 199 -0.32 -5.81 9.61
N HIS A 200 -0.32 -4.56 9.15
CA HIS A 200 0.72 -3.61 9.55
C HIS A 200 0.72 -3.32 11.06
N GLY A 201 1.91 -3.21 11.66
CA GLY A 201 2.09 -2.85 13.06
C GLY A 201 2.32 -1.36 13.28
N PRO A 202 2.58 -0.93 14.52
CA PRO A 202 2.93 0.44 14.84
C PRO A 202 4.08 0.98 13.98
N PHE A 203 3.90 2.15 13.38
CA PHE A 203 4.84 2.79 12.45
C PHE A 203 5.12 1.96 11.18
N SER A 204 4.13 1.17 10.73
CA SER A 204 4.15 0.44 9.46
C SER A 204 5.39 -0.45 9.27
N HIS A 205 6.31 -0.08 8.37
CA HIS A 205 7.47 -0.90 8.00
C HIS A 205 8.55 -0.96 9.08
N MET A 206 8.53 -0.04 10.05
CA MET A 206 9.41 -0.13 11.22
C MET A 206 9.14 -1.41 12.01
N PHE A 207 7.86 -1.80 12.13
CA PHE A 207 7.47 -2.91 12.99
C PHE A 207 7.92 -4.27 12.46
N ASP A 208 7.59 -4.59 11.20
CA ASP A 208 7.96 -5.86 10.55
C ASP A 208 9.41 -5.86 10.05
N GLY A 209 9.93 -4.69 9.65
CA GLY A 209 11.28 -4.56 9.08
C GLY A 209 12.41 -4.39 10.10
N ILE A 210 12.11 -3.91 11.31
CA ILE A 210 13.15 -3.59 12.32
C ILE A 210 12.80 -4.20 13.70
N PHE A 211 11.64 -3.86 14.27
CA PHE A 211 11.32 -4.26 15.65
C PHE A 211 11.14 -5.77 15.81
N ILE A 212 10.27 -6.42 15.04
CA ILE A 212 10.02 -7.86 15.16
C ILE A 212 11.29 -8.69 14.88
N PRO A 213 12.10 -8.42 13.83
CA PRO A 213 13.36 -9.13 13.61
C PRO A 213 14.33 -9.05 14.81
N LEU A 214 14.39 -7.91 15.51
CA LEU A 214 15.23 -7.72 16.68
C LEU A 214 14.63 -8.32 17.96
N ALA A 215 13.32 -8.22 18.15
CA ALA A 215 12.62 -8.70 19.33
C ALA A 215 12.43 -10.22 19.33
N ARG A 216 12.24 -10.82 18.15
CA ARG A 216 12.03 -12.26 17.95
C ARG A 216 12.92 -12.79 16.82
N PRO A 217 14.25 -12.86 17.03
CA PRO A 217 15.18 -13.36 16.02
C PRO A 217 14.82 -14.77 15.54
N GLY A 218 14.91 -15.00 14.23
CA GLY A 218 14.59 -16.29 13.60
C GLY A 218 13.11 -16.48 13.23
N LEU A 219 12.20 -15.61 13.70
CA LEU A 219 10.81 -15.61 13.26
C LEU A 219 10.68 -14.93 11.90
N ASN A 220 10.29 -15.67 10.87
CA ASN A 220 9.95 -15.10 9.56
C ASN A 220 8.52 -14.58 9.55
N TRP A 221 8.32 -13.39 10.08
CA TRP A 221 7.02 -12.70 10.11
C TRP A 221 6.97 -11.58 9.08
N LYS A 222 5.81 -11.40 8.47
CA LYS A 222 5.55 -10.35 7.47
C LYS A 222 4.17 -9.77 7.67
N HIS A 223 4.01 -8.49 7.37
CA HIS A 223 2.70 -7.84 7.47
C HIS A 223 1.67 -8.52 6.55
N GLU A 224 2.04 -9.08 5.39
CA GLU A 224 1.06 -9.79 4.55
C GLU A 224 0.49 -11.04 5.23
N THR A 225 1.32 -11.82 5.95
CA THR A 225 0.85 -12.98 6.72
C THR A 225 -0.09 -12.54 7.83
N ALA A 226 0.25 -11.44 8.52
CA ALA A 226 -0.62 -10.86 9.54
C ALA A 226 -1.91 -10.29 8.96
N SER A 227 -1.91 -9.76 7.74
CA SER A 227 -3.12 -9.30 7.04
C SER A 227 -4.09 -10.46 6.82
N LEU A 228 -3.58 -11.66 6.50
CA LEU A 228 -4.42 -12.85 6.37
C LEU A 228 -5.07 -13.25 7.70
N GLN A 229 -4.27 -13.28 8.77
CA GLN A 229 -4.74 -13.63 10.12
C GLN A 229 -5.75 -12.61 10.64
N MET A 230 -5.47 -11.32 10.44
CA MET A 230 -6.36 -10.23 10.83
C MET A 230 -7.64 -10.24 9.99
N PHE A 231 -7.59 -10.60 8.71
CA PHE A 231 -8.78 -10.76 7.88
C PHE A 231 -9.67 -11.92 8.37
N ASP A 232 -9.10 -13.09 8.67
CA ASP A 232 -9.85 -14.20 9.25
C ASP A 232 -10.50 -13.80 10.59
N HIS A 233 -9.76 -13.09 11.45
CA HIS A 233 -10.27 -12.58 12.73
C HIS A 233 -11.38 -11.53 12.52
N LEU A 234 -11.21 -10.61 11.58
CA LEU A 234 -12.21 -9.60 11.23
C LEU A 234 -13.52 -10.25 10.79
N VAL A 235 -13.46 -11.23 9.88
CA VAL A 235 -14.66 -11.91 9.37
C VAL A 235 -15.37 -12.65 10.50
N SER A 236 -14.64 -13.47 11.27
CA SER A 236 -15.22 -14.30 12.34
C SER A 236 -15.74 -13.50 13.53
N ALA A 237 -14.97 -12.51 14.03
CA ALA A 237 -15.34 -11.72 15.21
C ALA A 237 -16.55 -10.80 14.97
N ASN A 238 -16.85 -10.48 13.71
CA ASN A 238 -17.97 -9.61 13.33
C ASN A 238 -19.08 -10.38 12.59
N HIS A 239 -19.01 -11.72 12.55
CA HIS A 239 -20.01 -12.59 11.89
C HIS A 239 -20.32 -12.19 10.44
N LEU A 240 -19.28 -11.82 9.68
CA LEU A 240 -19.45 -11.30 8.32
C LEU A 240 -19.72 -12.39 7.29
N GLU A 241 -19.56 -13.67 7.62
CA GLU A 241 -19.80 -14.79 6.71
C GLU A 241 -21.21 -14.74 6.13
N THR A 242 -22.22 -14.54 6.98
CA THR A 242 -23.61 -14.43 6.55
C THR A 242 -23.83 -13.22 5.64
N ALA A 243 -23.21 -12.09 5.93
CA ALA A 243 -23.30 -10.91 5.07
C ALA A 243 -22.61 -11.15 3.71
N MET A 244 -21.45 -11.81 3.70
CA MET A 244 -20.74 -12.17 2.47
C MET A 244 -21.62 -13.07 1.58
N GLU A 245 -22.24 -14.10 2.15
CA GLU A 245 -23.17 -14.99 1.44
C GLU A 245 -24.41 -14.25 0.93
N GLN A 246 -25.01 -13.37 1.74
CA GLN A 246 -26.15 -12.53 1.34
C GLN A 246 -25.81 -11.63 0.14
N TYR A 247 -24.59 -11.11 0.07
CA TYR A 247 -24.10 -10.31 -1.05
C TYR A 247 -23.53 -11.15 -2.20
N GLY A 248 -23.73 -12.47 -2.19
CA GLY A 248 -23.45 -13.36 -3.33
C GLY A 248 -22.02 -13.93 -3.40
N LEU A 249 -21.23 -13.82 -2.33
CA LEU A 249 -19.97 -14.55 -2.21
C LEU A 249 -20.25 -16.03 -1.87
N VAL A 250 -19.33 -16.91 -2.24
CA VAL A 250 -19.41 -18.36 -1.95
C VAL A 250 -18.18 -18.77 -1.15
N LEU A 251 -18.43 -19.22 0.08
CA LEU A 251 -17.41 -19.61 1.05
C LEU A 251 -17.18 -21.14 0.99
N PRO A 252 -15.94 -21.63 1.25
CA PRO A 252 -14.74 -20.86 1.64
C PRO A 252 -13.93 -20.30 0.45
N ASP A 253 -14.31 -20.61 -0.80
CA ASP A 253 -13.50 -20.32 -1.99
C ASP A 253 -13.17 -18.83 -2.16
N ASP A 254 -14.11 -17.93 -1.82
CA ASP A 254 -13.87 -16.49 -1.91
C ASP A 254 -12.94 -15.95 -0.83
N ILE A 255 -13.00 -16.49 0.39
CA ILE A 255 -12.03 -16.14 1.44
C ILE A 255 -10.63 -16.58 0.99
N ILE A 256 -10.49 -17.79 0.43
CA ILE A 256 -9.23 -18.27 -0.12
C ILE A 256 -8.74 -17.34 -1.24
N PHE A 257 -9.61 -16.97 -2.17
CA PHE A 257 -9.26 -16.06 -3.26
C PHE A 257 -8.80 -14.68 -2.77
N ILE A 258 -9.48 -14.11 -1.78
CA ILE A 258 -9.10 -12.82 -1.17
C ILE A 258 -7.70 -12.93 -0.55
N LYS A 259 -7.45 -13.98 0.24
CA LYS A 259 -6.16 -14.20 0.92
C LYS A 259 -5.02 -14.45 -0.07
N GLU A 260 -5.28 -15.21 -1.12
CA GLU A 260 -4.31 -15.49 -2.18
C GLU A 260 -3.92 -14.24 -2.98
N GLN A 261 -4.82 -13.26 -3.12
CA GLN A 261 -4.49 -11.96 -3.76
C GLN A 261 -3.59 -11.08 -2.88
N ILE A 262 -3.64 -11.23 -1.56
CA ILE A 262 -2.82 -10.45 -0.61
C ILE A 262 -1.42 -11.06 -0.48
N ALA A 263 -1.34 -12.35 -0.14
CA ALA A 263 -0.07 -13.00 0.19
C ALA A 263 0.56 -13.77 -0.97
N GLY A 264 -0.18 -14.05 -2.04
CA GLY A 264 0.17 -15.06 -3.04
C GLY A 264 -0.34 -16.47 -2.67
N PRO A 265 0.13 -17.53 -3.32
CA PRO A 265 -0.35 -18.89 -3.11
C PRO A 265 -0.28 -19.31 -1.62
N THR A 266 -1.43 -19.62 -1.02
CA THR A 266 -1.53 -19.98 0.41
C THR A 266 -1.35 -21.47 0.67
N TYR A 267 -1.42 -22.29 -0.38
CA TYR A 267 -1.23 -23.74 -0.31
C TYR A 267 0.04 -24.14 -1.05
N GLN A 268 0.99 -24.76 -0.35
CA GLN A 268 2.12 -25.44 -0.98
C GLN A 268 1.70 -26.88 -1.31
N ASN A 269 1.23 -27.13 -2.53
CA ASN A 269 1.12 -28.52 -2.99
C ASN A 269 2.54 -29.08 -3.18
N GLN A 270 2.93 -30.05 -2.34
CA GLN A 270 4.13 -30.87 -2.49
C GLN A 270 4.04 -31.89 -3.64
N SER A 271 2.94 -31.90 -4.39
CA SER A 271 2.74 -32.75 -5.56
C SER A 271 3.16 -32.03 -6.84
N SER A 272 4.27 -32.49 -7.39
CA SER A 272 5.04 -32.02 -8.55
C SER A 272 4.31 -32.01 -9.92
N ASN A 273 2.97 -32.04 -9.96
CA ASN A 273 2.21 -32.19 -11.21
C ASN A 273 1.14 -31.12 -11.52
N ASN A 274 0.85 -30.15 -10.63
CA ASN A 274 -0.11 -29.07 -10.94
C ASN A 274 0.59 -27.76 -11.35
N LYS A 275 0.37 -27.29 -12.59
CA LYS A 275 0.95 -26.06 -13.17
C LYS A 275 0.38 -24.75 -12.60
N TRP A 276 -0.77 -24.81 -11.93
CA TRP A 276 -1.48 -23.64 -11.39
C TRP A 276 -1.43 -23.64 -9.86
N PRO A 277 -0.85 -22.59 -9.22
CA PRO A 277 -0.57 -22.62 -7.77
C PRO A 277 -1.72 -22.10 -6.90
N TYR A 278 -2.80 -21.58 -7.49
CA TYR A 278 -3.90 -20.97 -6.73
C TYR A 278 -5.14 -21.87 -6.68
N ARG A 279 -5.90 -21.78 -5.59
CA ARG A 279 -7.13 -22.53 -5.36
C ARG A 279 -8.38 -21.66 -5.53
N GLY A 280 -8.35 -20.40 -5.11
CA GLY A 280 -9.53 -19.55 -5.03
C GLY A 280 -10.18 -19.26 -6.39
N ARG A 281 -9.39 -19.28 -7.47
CA ARG A 281 -9.84 -19.14 -8.86
C ARG A 281 -8.98 -19.98 -9.79
N SER A 282 -9.57 -20.41 -10.92
CA SER A 282 -8.88 -21.15 -11.97
C SER A 282 -7.91 -20.27 -12.78
N GLU A 283 -7.03 -20.93 -13.54
CA GLU A 283 -6.03 -20.30 -14.42
C GLU A 283 -6.66 -19.33 -15.45
N GLU A 284 -7.88 -19.62 -15.89
CA GLU A 284 -8.67 -18.75 -16.78
C GLU A 284 -8.93 -17.35 -16.21
N LYS A 285 -8.92 -17.20 -14.89
CA LYS A 285 -9.06 -15.93 -14.18
C LYS A 285 -7.75 -15.48 -13.52
N GLY A 286 -6.62 -16.02 -13.97
CA GLY A 286 -5.31 -15.75 -13.38
C GLY A 286 -4.90 -14.28 -13.37
N PHE A 287 -5.38 -13.50 -14.36
CA PHE A 287 -5.15 -12.06 -14.44
C PHE A 287 -5.70 -11.27 -13.23
N LEU A 288 -6.67 -11.80 -12.47
CA LEU A 288 -7.20 -11.12 -11.28
C LEU A 288 -6.17 -11.04 -10.15
N TYR A 289 -5.25 -12.01 -10.05
CA TYR A 289 -4.16 -11.99 -9.06
C TYR A 289 -3.08 -10.94 -9.38
N GLU A 290 -3.15 -10.28 -10.53
CA GLU A 290 -2.23 -9.22 -10.92
C GLU A 290 -2.71 -7.81 -10.51
N ILE A 291 -3.89 -7.70 -9.87
CA ILE A 291 -4.52 -6.42 -9.54
C ILE A 291 -3.99 -5.84 -8.23
N VAL A 292 -4.13 -6.58 -7.13
CA VAL A 292 -3.87 -6.07 -5.77
C VAL A 292 -2.40 -6.14 -5.38
N ALA A 293 -1.77 -7.32 -5.52
CA ALA A 293 -0.35 -7.51 -5.21
C ALA A 293 0.33 -8.32 -6.33
N ASN A 294 0.91 -7.62 -7.30
CA ASN A 294 1.42 -8.24 -8.51
C ASN A 294 2.85 -8.75 -8.32
N LYS A 295 2.99 -10.01 -7.90
CA LYS A 295 4.31 -10.64 -7.67
C LYS A 295 5.12 -10.90 -8.96
N ARG A 296 4.55 -10.73 -10.16
CA ARG A 296 5.26 -10.95 -11.44
C ARG A 296 6.19 -9.79 -11.79
N ASN A 297 5.68 -8.56 -11.71
CA ASN A 297 6.40 -7.37 -12.16
C ASN A 297 6.27 -6.16 -11.23
N GLY A 298 5.51 -6.28 -10.14
CA GLY A 298 5.33 -5.20 -9.17
C GLY A 298 4.52 -4.02 -9.70
N ILE A 299 3.65 -4.22 -10.70
CA ILE A 299 2.68 -3.21 -11.15
C ILE A 299 1.30 -3.61 -10.64
N ASP A 300 0.84 -2.93 -9.60
CA ASP A 300 -0.42 -3.20 -8.90
C ASP A 300 -1.04 -1.90 -8.36
N VAL A 301 -2.31 -1.98 -7.97
CA VAL A 301 -3.09 -0.83 -7.51
C VAL A 301 -2.64 -0.27 -6.16
N ASP A 302 -1.98 -1.09 -5.33
CA ASP A 302 -1.32 -0.68 -4.08
C ASP A 302 -0.33 0.46 -4.36
N LYS A 303 0.61 0.23 -5.29
CA LYS A 303 1.59 1.24 -5.73
C LYS A 303 0.96 2.48 -6.30
N TRP A 304 -0.13 2.33 -7.04
CA TRP A 304 -0.80 3.48 -7.65
C TRP A 304 -1.38 4.42 -6.61
N ASP A 305 -2.01 3.87 -5.56
CA ASP A 305 -2.51 4.67 -4.46
C ASP A 305 -1.36 5.32 -3.70
N TYR A 306 -0.41 4.52 -3.17
CA TYR A 306 0.59 5.10 -2.28
C TYR A 306 1.54 6.05 -3.01
N PHE A 307 1.86 5.86 -4.30
CA PHE A 307 2.62 6.86 -5.05
C PHE A 307 1.87 8.18 -5.11
N ALA A 308 0.58 8.17 -5.45
CA ALA A 308 -0.20 9.40 -5.54
C ALA A 308 -0.39 10.05 -4.15
N ARG A 309 -0.69 9.24 -3.14
CA ARG A 309 -0.97 9.67 -1.77
C ARG A 309 0.27 10.17 -1.06
N ASP A 310 1.38 9.45 -1.13
CA ASP A 310 2.63 9.87 -0.51
C ASP A 310 3.17 11.12 -1.19
N CYS A 311 3.13 11.20 -2.52
CA CYS A 311 3.47 12.42 -3.25
C CYS A 311 2.65 13.63 -2.77
N HIS A 312 1.33 13.48 -2.64
CA HIS A 312 0.45 14.53 -2.15
C HIS A 312 0.86 15.04 -0.75
N HIS A 313 1.07 14.13 0.19
CA HIS A 313 1.39 14.46 1.58
C HIS A 313 2.85 14.91 1.80
N LEU A 314 3.78 14.45 0.95
CA LEU A 314 5.19 14.84 1.00
C LEU A 314 5.48 16.14 0.22
N GLY A 315 4.53 16.66 -0.56
CA GLY A 315 4.76 17.79 -1.45
C GLY A 315 5.69 17.45 -2.62
N ILE A 316 5.66 16.20 -3.09
CA ILE A 316 6.42 15.70 -4.24
C ILE A 316 5.45 15.50 -5.41
N GLN A 317 5.85 15.85 -6.62
CA GLN A 317 5.02 15.60 -7.80
C GLN A 317 5.04 14.09 -8.16
N ASN A 318 3.86 13.50 -8.34
CA ASN A 318 3.71 12.17 -8.93
C ASN A 318 3.64 12.30 -10.46
N ASN A 319 4.53 11.62 -11.18
CA ASN A 319 4.58 11.66 -12.64
C ASN A 319 3.80 10.51 -13.29
N PHE A 320 3.36 9.52 -12.52
CA PHE A 320 2.60 8.38 -13.03
C PHE A 320 1.09 8.66 -13.07
N ASP A 321 0.50 8.56 -14.26
CA ASP A 321 -0.96 8.65 -14.44
C ASP A 321 -1.60 7.26 -14.51
N TYR A 322 -2.11 6.80 -13.37
CA TYR A 322 -2.86 5.53 -13.28
C TYR A 322 -4.20 5.59 -14.03
N LYS A 323 -4.86 6.76 -14.14
CA LYS A 323 -6.15 6.87 -14.86
C LYS A 323 -5.94 6.63 -16.34
N ARG A 324 -4.81 7.09 -16.87
CA ARG A 324 -4.37 6.76 -18.24
C ARG A 324 -4.08 5.27 -18.39
N PHE A 325 -3.35 4.66 -17.44
CA PHE A 325 -3.09 3.21 -17.46
C PHE A 325 -4.40 2.40 -17.49
N LEU A 326 -5.36 2.72 -16.62
CA LEU A 326 -6.69 2.08 -16.58
C LEU A 326 -7.40 2.10 -17.94
N LYS A 327 -7.24 3.17 -18.72
CA LYS A 327 -7.87 3.27 -20.05
C LYS A 327 -7.26 2.32 -21.08
N PHE A 328 -5.97 2.00 -20.94
CA PHE A 328 -5.20 1.17 -21.85
C PHE A 328 -4.91 -0.24 -21.31
N ALA A 329 -5.47 -0.62 -20.17
CA ALA A 329 -5.36 -1.97 -19.65
C ALA A 329 -6.26 -2.94 -20.46
N ARG A 330 -5.71 -4.10 -20.82
CA ARG A 330 -6.41 -5.24 -21.43
C ARG A 330 -5.85 -6.54 -20.88
N VAL A 331 -6.57 -7.64 -21.07
CA VAL A 331 -6.08 -8.99 -20.84
C VAL A 331 -5.78 -9.64 -22.18
N CYS A 332 -4.56 -10.14 -22.33
CA CYS A 332 -4.11 -10.90 -23.50
C CYS A 332 -3.60 -12.27 -23.05
N GLU A 333 -3.62 -13.23 -23.96
CA GLU A 333 -3.11 -14.57 -23.73
C GLU A 333 -1.61 -14.63 -24.06
N VAL A 334 -0.83 -15.21 -23.15
CA VAL A 334 0.61 -15.42 -23.29
C VAL A 334 0.94 -16.80 -22.74
N GLU A 335 1.51 -17.68 -23.57
CA GLU A 335 1.89 -19.02 -23.14
C GLU A 335 0.73 -19.78 -22.46
N ASN A 336 -0.48 -19.68 -23.03
CA ASN A 336 -1.76 -20.22 -22.53
C ASN A 336 -2.24 -19.65 -21.18
N LYS A 337 -1.71 -18.49 -20.78
CA LYS A 337 -2.11 -17.78 -19.55
C LYS A 337 -2.61 -16.38 -19.87
N LYS A 338 -3.68 -15.97 -19.20
CA LYS A 338 -4.24 -14.63 -19.35
C LYS A 338 -3.54 -13.66 -18.40
N HIS A 339 -3.02 -12.57 -18.96
CA HIS A 339 -2.22 -11.59 -18.24
C HIS A 339 -2.70 -10.17 -18.51
N ILE A 340 -2.61 -9.30 -17.51
CA ILE A 340 -2.85 -7.87 -17.71
C ILE A 340 -1.71 -7.32 -18.57
N CYS A 341 -2.10 -6.70 -19.68
CA CYS A 341 -1.26 -6.07 -20.67
C CYS A 341 -1.66 -4.59 -20.80
N THR A 342 -0.68 -3.75 -21.15
CA THR A 342 -0.93 -2.34 -21.44
C THR A 342 -0.56 -2.01 -22.88
N ARG A 343 -1.02 -0.88 -23.41
CA ARG A 343 -0.70 -0.50 -24.78
C ARG A 343 0.79 -0.18 -24.92
N ASP A 344 1.41 -0.63 -26.01
CA ASP A 344 2.83 -0.44 -26.34
C ASP A 344 3.39 0.97 -26.06
N LYS A 345 2.71 2.01 -26.50
CA LYS A 345 3.11 3.42 -26.30
C LYS A 345 3.13 3.88 -24.84
N GLU A 346 2.58 3.10 -23.91
CA GLU A 346 2.52 3.41 -22.48
C GLU A 346 3.78 2.95 -21.73
N VAL A 347 4.76 2.37 -22.43
CA VAL A 347 6.05 1.95 -21.84
C VAL A 347 6.78 3.11 -21.14
N GLY A 348 6.70 4.34 -21.66
CA GLY A 348 7.25 5.54 -21.02
C GLY A 348 6.61 5.82 -19.66
N ASN A 349 5.27 5.78 -19.59
CA ASN A 349 4.52 5.98 -18.34
C ASN A 349 4.89 4.94 -17.28
N LEU A 350 5.23 3.71 -17.68
CA LEU A 350 5.71 2.69 -16.74
C LEU A 350 7.13 2.98 -16.23
N TYR A 351 8.03 3.49 -17.07
CA TYR A 351 9.33 3.97 -16.58
C TYR A 351 9.17 5.16 -15.63
N ASP A 352 8.24 6.09 -15.90
CA ASP A 352 7.92 7.19 -14.99
C ASP A 352 7.39 6.69 -13.64
N MET A 353 6.64 5.59 -13.63
CA MET A 353 6.19 4.93 -12.41
C MET A 353 7.36 4.43 -11.55
N PHE A 354 8.29 3.68 -12.13
CA PHE A 354 9.45 3.18 -11.39
C PHE A 354 10.45 4.29 -11.03
N HIS A 355 10.54 5.34 -11.86
CA HIS A 355 11.29 6.54 -11.51
C HIS A 355 10.68 7.26 -10.29
N THR A 356 9.35 7.39 -10.25
CA THR A 356 8.62 7.95 -9.10
C THR A 356 8.88 7.12 -7.85
N ARG A 357 8.82 5.78 -7.95
CA ARG A 357 9.20 4.87 -6.85
C ARG A 357 10.61 5.18 -6.34
N ASN A 358 11.61 5.22 -7.22
CA ASN A 358 12.98 5.51 -6.83
C ASN A 358 13.12 6.90 -6.17
N CYS A 359 12.41 7.90 -6.69
CA CYS A 359 12.36 9.25 -6.12
C CYS A 359 11.82 9.26 -4.68
N LEU A 360 10.70 8.59 -4.44
CA LEU A 360 10.09 8.46 -3.11
C LEU A 360 11.00 7.71 -2.13
N HIS A 361 11.61 6.60 -2.58
CA HIS A 361 12.58 5.86 -1.77
C HIS A 361 13.77 6.74 -1.36
N ARG A 362 14.40 7.45 -2.31
CA ARG A 362 15.59 8.27 -2.02
C ARG A 362 15.28 9.50 -1.17
N ARG A 363 14.15 10.18 -1.41
CA ARG A 363 13.83 11.46 -0.76
C ARG A 363 13.09 11.30 0.57
N ALA A 364 12.25 10.29 0.71
CA ALA A 364 11.35 10.15 1.85
C ALA A 364 11.56 8.82 2.60
N TYR A 365 11.27 7.67 1.97
CA TYR A 365 11.22 6.38 2.71
C TYR A 365 12.56 5.98 3.30
N GLN A 366 13.65 6.31 2.60
CA GLN A 366 15.01 6.09 3.06
C GLN A 366 15.65 7.42 3.45
N HIS A 367 14.90 8.34 4.06
CA HIS A 367 15.47 9.59 4.54
C HIS A 367 16.31 9.32 5.80
N LYS A 368 17.59 9.75 5.80
CA LYS A 368 18.55 9.47 6.89
C LYS A 368 18.03 9.80 8.29
N VAL A 369 17.29 10.90 8.44
CA VAL A 369 16.69 11.30 9.73
C VAL A 369 15.44 10.48 10.07
N GLY A 370 14.67 10.04 9.06
CA GLY A 370 13.50 9.20 9.29
C GLY A 370 13.92 7.83 9.81
N ASN A 371 14.87 7.19 9.12
CA ASN A 371 15.39 5.87 9.49
C ASN A 371 15.99 5.86 10.90
N ILE A 372 16.73 6.91 11.30
CA ILE A 372 17.32 6.95 12.65
C ILE A 372 16.27 7.18 13.75
N ILE A 373 15.20 7.94 13.45
CA ILE A 373 14.05 8.09 14.35
C ILE A 373 13.39 6.72 14.57
N GLU A 374 13.12 5.97 13.51
CA GLU A 374 12.54 4.63 13.59
C GLU A 374 13.44 3.65 14.34
N THR A 375 14.76 3.77 14.17
CA THR A 375 15.74 2.99 14.94
C THR A 375 15.66 3.31 16.44
N MET A 376 15.56 4.60 16.80
CA MET A 376 15.40 5.02 18.20
C MET A 376 14.05 4.58 18.79
N ILE A 377 12.95 4.67 18.03
CA ILE A 377 11.64 4.18 18.46
C ILE A 377 11.70 2.66 18.69
N THR A 378 12.34 1.92 17.79
CA THR A 378 12.56 0.48 17.95
C THR A 378 13.36 0.16 19.21
N GLU A 379 14.45 0.89 19.48
CA GLU A 379 15.24 0.72 20.72
C GLU A 379 14.39 0.96 21.98
N ALA A 380 13.51 1.97 21.95
CA ALA A 380 12.57 2.22 23.04
C ALA A 380 11.55 1.09 23.19
N PHE A 381 11.01 0.56 22.09
CA PHE A 381 10.06 -0.55 22.14
C PHE A 381 10.70 -1.83 22.68
N LEU A 382 11.93 -2.16 22.26
CA LEU A 382 12.68 -3.31 22.79
C LEU A 382 12.88 -3.20 24.31
N LYS A 383 13.17 -2.01 24.82
CA LYS A 383 13.31 -1.75 26.27
C LYS A 383 11.97 -1.79 27.02
N ALA A 384 10.87 -1.46 26.35
CA ALA A 384 9.53 -1.44 26.92
C ALA A 384 8.81 -2.80 26.85
N ASP A 385 9.21 -3.68 25.93
CA ASP A 385 8.46 -4.88 25.51
C ASP A 385 8.00 -5.74 26.70
N LYS A 386 8.91 -6.08 27.61
CA LYS A 386 8.62 -6.93 28.78
C LYS A 386 7.66 -6.33 29.81
N TYR A 387 7.39 -5.03 29.75
CA TYR A 387 6.60 -4.31 30.75
C TYR A 387 5.22 -3.89 30.24
N ILE A 388 5.09 -3.72 28.92
CA ILE A 388 3.80 -3.43 28.30
C ILE A 388 2.97 -4.70 28.25
N GLN A 389 1.74 -4.60 28.74
CA GLN A 389 0.77 -5.68 28.72
C GLN A 389 -0.41 -5.27 27.83
N ILE A 390 -0.73 -6.11 26.86
CA ILE A 390 -1.83 -5.94 25.92
C ILE A 390 -2.75 -7.15 26.11
N GLU A 391 -3.96 -6.90 26.56
CA GLU A 391 -4.96 -7.95 26.73
C GLU A 391 -5.44 -8.46 25.37
N GLY A 392 -5.42 -9.77 25.16
CA GLY A 392 -5.91 -10.46 23.98
C GLY A 392 -7.03 -11.44 24.32
N SER A 393 -7.18 -12.46 23.48
CA SER A 393 -8.24 -13.46 23.64
C SER A 393 -8.18 -14.19 24.97
N GLU A 394 -9.36 -14.47 25.54
CA GLU A 394 -9.55 -15.15 26.82
C GLU A 394 -8.90 -14.42 28.01
N GLY A 395 -8.68 -13.11 27.90
CA GLY A 395 -8.03 -12.30 28.95
C GLY A 395 -6.52 -12.56 29.09
N ARG A 396 -5.90 -13.25 28.13
CA ARG A 396 -4.45 -13.49 28.12
C ARG A 396 -3.71 -12.19 27.84
N THR A 397 -2.56 -12.00 28.48
CA THR A 397 -1.73 -10.80 28.32
C THR A 397 -0.55 -11.07 27.38
N PHE A 398 -0.34 -10.16 26.45
CA PHE A 398 0.73 -10.20 25.45
C PHE A 398 1.63 -8.97 25.59
N THR A 399 2.88 -9.10 25.16
CA THR A 399 3.82 -7.98 25.03
C THR A 399 3.69 -7.34 23.65
N ILE A 400 4.48 -6.29 23.37
CA ILE A 400 4.52 -5.65 22.05
C ILE A 400 4.93 -6.68 20.98
N SER A 401 5.92 -7.53 21.30
CA SER A 401 6.51 -8.53 20.41
C SER A 401 5.67 -9.81 20.25
N THR A 402 4.84 -10.17 21.24
CA THR A 402 4.00 -11.38 21.19
C THR A 402 2.56 -11.10 20.80
N ALA A 403 2.11 -9.84 20.76
CA ALA A 403 0.77 -9.49 20.30
C ALA A 403 0.48 -9.97 18.86
N ILE A 404 1.50 -10.14 18.01
CA ILE A 404 1.34 -10.71 16.66
C ILE A 404 0.80 -12.16 16.66
N ASP A 405 0.88 -12.86 17.79
CA ASP A 405 0.41 -14.25 17.93
C ASP A 405 -1.09 -14.32 18.27
N ASP A 406 -1.73 -13.18 18.58
CA ASP A 406 -3.15 -13.09 18.93
C ASP A 406 -3.82 -11.87 18.29
N MET A 407 -4.75 -12.08 17.36
CA MET A 407 -5.33 -10.97 16.58
C MET A 407 -6.21 -10.03 17.41
N GLU A 408 -6.74 -10.46 18.56
CA GLU A 408 -7.46 -9.57 19.45
C GLU A 408 -6.51 -8.59 20.17
N ALA A 409 -5.38 -9.09 20.68
CA ALA A 409 -4.29 -8.24 21.19
C ALA A 409 -3.72 -7.36 20.07
N TYR A 410 -3.44 -7.92 18.90
CA TYR A 410 -2.87 -7.20 17.77
C TYR A 410 -3.79 -6.08 17.28
N THR A 411 -5.12 -6.26 17.39
CA THR A 411 -6.11 -5.23 17.06
C THR A 411 -5.91 -3.97 17.92
N LYS A 412 -5.43 -4.11 19.15
CA LYS A 412 -5.19 -3.01 20.09
C LYS A 412 -3.80 -2.37 19.93
N LEU A 413 -2.85 -3.07 19.28
CA LEU A 413 -1.48 -2.60 19.09
C LEU A 413 -1.38 -1.61 17.92
N THR A 414 -1.21 -0.32 18.20
CA THR A 414 -1.13 0.77 17.20
C THR A 414 0.00 1.77 17.55
N ASP A 415 0.15 2.87 16.80
CA ASP A 415 1.12 3.93 17.11
C ASP A 415 0.88 4.55 18.50
N HIS A 416 -0.31 4.36 19.09
CA HIS A 416 -0.61 4.76 20.47
C HIS A 416 0.44 4.26 21.48
N ILE A 417 1.07 3.10 21.22
CA ILE A 417 2.09 2.53 22.10
C ILE A 417 3.26 3.50 22.33
N PHE A 418 3.59 4.35 21.35
CA PHE A 418 4.59 5.41 21.51
C PHE A 418 4.21 6.36 22.64
N LEU A 419 2.97 6.86 22.66
CA LEU A 419 2.48 7.78 23.68
C LEU A 419 2.28 7.08 25.02
N GLN A 420 1.83 5.82 25.01
CA GLN A 420 1.70 5.01 26.22
C GLN A 420 3.04 4.89 26.95
N ILE A 421 4.14 4.60 26.23
CA ILE A 421 5.49 4.56 26.81
C ILE A 421 5.95 5.96 27.24
N LEU A 422 5.76 6.96 26.38
CA LEU A 422 6.23 8.33 26.62
C LEU A 422 5.61 8.95 27.88
N TYR A 423 4.32 8.69 28.13
CA TYR A 423 3.57 9.27 29.24
C TYR A 423 3.43 8.36 30.46
N SER A 424 3.92 7.12 30.39
CA SER A 424 3.92 6.23 31.55
C SER A 424 4.73 6.81 32.70
N THR A 425 4.24 6.65 33.94
CA THR A 425 4.94 6.98 35.18
C THR A 425 5.74 5.81 35.75
N ALA A 426 5.61 4.62 35.17
CA ALA A 426 6.29 3.41 35.63
C ALA A 426 7.83 3.60 35.64
N PRO A 427 8.51 3.29 36.75
CA PRO A 427 9.98 3.37 36.84
C PRO A 427 10.69 2.47 35.82
N GLU A 428 10.13 1.30 35.52
CA GLU A 428 10.67 0.29 34.62
C GLU A 428 10.76 0.78 33.17
N LEU A 429 9.85 1.68 32.78
CA LEU A 429 9.82 2.28 31.44
C LEU A 429 10.70 3.53 31.31
N LYS A 430 11.46 3.91 32.34
CA LYS A 430 12.26 5.15 32.35
C LYS A 430 13.25 5.24 31.20
N GLU A 431 13.95 4.14 30.86
CA GLU A 431 14.91 4.15 29.76
C GLU A 431 14.23 4.34 28.40
N ALA A 432 13.19 3.55 28.12
CA ALA A 432 12.40 3.67 26.90
C ALA A 432 11.79 5.08 26.76
N ARG A 433 11.20 5.60 27.84
CA ARG A 433 10.66 6.97 27.92
C ARG A 433 11.73 8.03 27.67
N THR A 434 12.96 7.83 28.13
CA THR A 434 14.06 8.77 27.88
C THR A 434 14.43 8.83 26.39
N ILE A 435 14.47 7.67 25.72
CA ILE A 435 14.74 7.60 24.27
C ILE A 435 13.64 8.30 23.47
N LEU A 436 12.36 8.04 23.80
CA LEU A 436 11.25 8.69 23.11
C LEU A 436 11.21 10.21 23.36
N ASN A 437 11.54 10.66 24.58
CA ASN A 437 11.70 12.09 24.87
C ASN A 437 12.84 12.72 24.06
N ASN A 438 13.94 12.00 23.86
CA ASN A 438 15.04 12.47 23.01
C ASN A 438 14.59 12.62 21.55
N VAL A 439 13.77 11.70 21.03
CA VAL A 439 13.14 11.83 19.70
C VAL A 439 12.29 13.10 19.62
N MET A 440 11.40 13.31 20.59
CA MET A 440 10.52 14.49 20.64
C MET A 440 11.28 15.82 20.79
N CYS A 441 12.36 15.82 21.57
CA CYS A 441 13.21 16.99 21.80
C CYS A 441 14.33 17.14 20.75
N ARG A 442 14.28 16.37 19.65
CA ARG A 442 15.26 16.38 18.55
C ARG A 442 16.71 16.09 18.96
N LYS A 443 16.91 15.39 20.07
CA LYS A 443 18.20 14.85 20.54
C LYS A 443 18.47 13.49 19.91
N LEU A 444 18.56 13.48 18.57
CA LEU A 444 18.72 12.26 17.78
C LEU A 444 20.18 11.80 17.70
N TYR A 445 20.38 10.49 17.49
CA TYR A 445 21.68 9.96 17.05
C TYR A 445 22.13 10.64 15.75
N LYS A 446 23.44 10.86 15.60
CA LYS A 446 23.98 11.70 14.53
C LYS A 446 24.43 10.85 13.35
N CYS A 447 23.93 11.18 12.17
CA CYS A 447 24.41 10.61 10.91
C CYS A 447 25.83 11.11 10.65
N ILE A 448 26.79 10.18 10.57
CA ILE A 448 28.21 10.45 10.38
C ILE A 448 28.55 10.58 8.90
N GLY A 449 27.93 9.76 8.06
CA GLY A 449 28.13 9.82 6.62
C GLY A 449 27.36 8.74 5.87
N GLN A 450 27.51 8.76 4.55
CA GLN A 450 26.94 7.79 3.63
C GLN A 450 28.00 7.35 2.62
N THR A 451 28.04 6.05 2.32
CA THR A 451 28.91 5.46 1.30
C THR A 451 28.14 4.38 0.52
N GLN A 452 28.76 3.82 -0.50
CA GLN A 452 28.24 2.72 -1.31
C GLN A 452 29.34 1.68 -1.56
N PRO A 453 29.00 0.38 -1.63
CA PRO A 453 29.88 -0.61 -2.21
C PRO A 453 30.28 -0.24 -3.65
N LYS A 454 31.43 -0.72 -4.11
CA LYS A 454 31.83 -0.60 -5.52
C LYS A 454 30.86 -1.36 -6.44
N PRO A 455 30.85 -1.03 -7.75
CA PRO A 455 30.21 -1.87 -8.75
C PRO A 455 30.59 -3.35 -8.51
N ASP A 456 29.59 -4.22 -8.38
CA ASP A 456 29.70 -5.68 -8.22
C ASP A 456 30.01 -6.23 -6.81
N THR A 457 30.20 -5.37 -5.81
CA THR A 457 30.24 -5.80 -4.40
C THR A 457 28.93 -5.50 -3.68
N LYS A 458 28.54 -6.37 -2.74
CA LYS A 458 27.35 -6.20 -1.91
C LYS A 458 27.60 -6.69 -0.51
N ILE A 459 27.06 -5.99 0.47
CA ILE A 459 26.99 -6.48 1.84
C ILE A 459 25.90 -7.54 1.92
N LEU A 460 26.28 -8.71 2.41
CA LEU A 460 25.36 -9.83 2.61
C LEU A 460 24.66 -9.73 3.98
N PRO A 461 23.44 -10.30 4.13
CA PRO A 461 22.68 -10.17 5.36
C PRO A 461 23.40 -10.66 6.63
N HIS A 462 24.24 -11.68 6.52
CA HIS A 462 25.00 -12.23 7.66
C HIS A 462 26.16 -11.34 8.12
N GLU A 463 26.58 -10.36 7.30
CA GLU A 463 27.64 -9.41 7.64
C GLU A 463 27.10 -8.23 8.46
N LEU A 464 25.78 -8.01 8.49
CA LEU A 464 25.17 -6.82 9.10
C LEU A 464 25.54 -6.67 10.58
N ASP A 465 25.60 -7.77 11.33
CA ASP A 465 25.88 -7.77 12.77
C ASP A 465 27.33 -7.40 13.09
N THR A 466 28.26 -7.56 12.14
CA THR A 466 29.69 -7.27 12.36
C THR A 466 30.08 -5.86 11.96
N LEU A 467 29.27 -5.16 11.15
CA LEU A 467 29.65 -3.86 10.57
C LEU A 467 29.99 -2.79 11.61
N ALA A 468 29.21 -2.71 12.69
CA ALA A 468 29.49 -1.74 13.76
C ALA A 468 30.83 -2.02 14.45
N SER A 469 31.17 -3.31 14.62
CA SER A 469 32.47 -3.72 15.15
C SER A 469 33.61 -3.42 14.17
N ASP A 470 33.36 -3.55 12.87
CA ASP A 470 34.37 -3.26 11.85
C ASP A 470 34.66 -1.75 11.77
N VAL A 471 33.64 -0.91 11.86
CA VAL A 471 33.82 0.56 11.94
C VAL A 471 34.66 0.93 13.16
N ALA A 472 34.37 0.36 14.34
CA ALA A 472 35.12 0.64 15.56
C ALA A 472 36.58 0.12 15.51
N LYS A 473 36.89 -0.88 14.69
CA LYS A 473 38.25 -1.41 14.51
C LYS A 473 39.09 -0.60 13.51
N SER A 474 38.47 0.16 12.61
CA SER A 474 39.15 1.03 11.63
C SER A 474 39.68 2.30 12.29
N ILE A 475 40.70 2.16 13.13
CA ILE A 475 41.34 3.27 13.85
C ILE A 475 42.02 4.20 12.83
N PRO A 476 41.68 5.50 12.80
CA PRO A 476 42.28 6.44 11.86
C PRO A 476 43.78 6.64 12.14
N GLN A 477 44.57 6.84 11.08
CA GLN A 477 46.02 7.08 11.20
C GLN A 477 46.35 8.37 11.97
N VAL A 478 45.44 9.35 11.99
CA VAL A 478 45.53 10.53 12.85
C VAL A 478 44.81 10.22 14.17
N PRO A 479 45.54 10.11 15.29
CA PRO A 479 44.94 9.74 16.57
C PRO A 479 43.95 10.80 17.04
N SER A 480 42.80 10.35 17.52
CA SER A 480 41.80 11.15 18.23
C SER A 480 41.91 10.87 19.73
N ASP A 481 41.66 11.88 20.56
CA ASP A 481 41.64 11.74 22.03
C ASP A 481 40.47 10.89 22.56
N VAL A 482 39.56 10.45 21.68
CA VAL A 482 38.33 9.72 22.01
C VAL A 482 38.34 8.34 21.37
N ASN A 483 38.23 7.31 22.20
CA ASN A 483 38.00 5.94 21.75
C ASN A 483 36.50 5.65 21.69
N LEU A 484 36.05 5.02 20.60
CA LEU A 484 34.65 4.68 20.35
C LEU A 484 34.47 3.16 20.27
N ASP A 485 33.46 2.65 20.96
CA ASP A 485 33.18 1.22 21.02
C ASP A 485 32.19 0.80 19.93
N PRO A 486 32.10 -0.49 19.56
CA PRO A 486 31.11 -0.98 18.60
C PRO A 486 29.66 -0.56 18.94
N GLY A 487 29.31 -0.47 20.22
CA GLY A 487 27.97 -0.07 20.69
C GLY A 487 27.64 1.41 20.45
N ASP A 488 28.63 2.25 20.16
CA ASP A 488 28.44 3.66 19.84
C ASP A 488 28.01 3.87 18.39
N PHE A 489 28.18 2.86 17.51
CA PHE A 489 27.86 2.93 16.10
C PHE A 489 26.58 2.19 15.74
N ILE A 490 25.85 2.73 14.77
CA ILE A 490 24.75 2.06 14.10
C ILE A 490 25.06 2.09 12.61
N VAL A 491 25.11 0.93 11.97
CA VAL A 491 25.33 0.82 10.52
C VAL A 491 24.04 0.33 9.87
N SER A 492 23.49 1.14 8.96
CA SER A 492 22.26 0.86 8.23
C SER A 492 22.59 0.61 6.76
N VAL A 493 22.30 -0.60 6.29
CA VAL A 493 22.44 -0.99 4.88
C VAL A 493 21.07 -0.97 4.22
N ILE A 494 20.93 -0.15 3.18
CA ILE A 494 19.67 0.14 2.51
C ILE A 494 19.77 -0.35 1.07
N ASN A 495 18.86 -1.25 0.70
CA ASN A 495 18.73 -1.72 -0.68
C ASN A 495 17.68 -0.85 -1.40
N ILE A 496 18.06 -0.21 -2.49
CA ILE A 496 17.14 0.53 -3.36
C ILE A 496 17.10 -0.21 -4.69
N ASP A 497 15.91 -0.46 -5.22
CA ASP A 497 15.73 -1.15 -6.50
C ASP A 497 14.54 -0.58 -7.30
N TYR A 498 14.21 -1.21 -8.42
CA TYR A 498 13.00 -0.93 -9.21
C TYR A 498 11.86 -1.92 -8.88
N GLY A 499 11.86 -2.53 -7.69
CA GLY A 499 10.84 -3.47 -7.22
C GLY A 499 11.11 -4.94 -7.58
N MET A 500 12.21 -5.22 -8.30
CA MET A 500 12.60 -6.57 -8.71
C MET A 500 14.11 -6.84 -8.54
N LYS A 501 14.73 -6.33 -7.47
CA LYS A 501 16.19 -6.42 -7.27
C LYS A 501 16.93 -5.90 -8.51
N GLU A 502 17.93 -6.63 -9.00
CA GLU A 502 18.72 -6.26 -10.19
C GLU A 502 17.96 -6.27 -11.52
N LYS A 503 16.75 -6.84 -11.55
CA LYS A 503 16.02 -7.03 -12.82
C LYS A 503 15.25 -5.78 -13.18
N ASN A 504 15.26 -5.43 -14.46
CA ASN A 504 14.33 -4.44 -15.00
C ASN A 504 12.90 -5.01 -14.95
N PRO A 505 11.97 -4.42 -14.18
CA PRO A 505 10.60 -4.91 -14.08
C PRO A 505 9.85 -4.84 -15.41
N ILE A 506 10.19 -3.90 -16.30
CA ILE A 506 9.57 -3.72 -17.62
C ILE A 506 9.75 -4.95 -18.51
N ASN A 507 10.84 -5.71 -18.32
CA ASN A 507 11.08 -6.95 -19.07
C ASN A 507 10.03 -8.04 -18.75
N ASN A 508 9.35 -7.94 -17.60
CA ASN A 508 8.28 -8.84 -17.17
C ASN A 508 6.88 -8.25 -17.41
N VAL A 509 6.79 -7.12 -18.11
CA VAL A 509 5.53 -6.52 -18.54
C VAL A 509 5.18 -7.04 -19.93
N ARG A 510 3.88 -7.20 -20.16
CA ARG A 510 3.32 -7.59 -21.45
C ARG A 510 2.58 -6.40 -22.04
N PHE A 511 2.81 -6.13 -23.31
CA PHE A 511 2.21 -5.03 -24.04
C PHE A 511 1.33 -5.54 -25.18
N TYR A 512 0.42 -4.74 -25.70
CA TYR A 512 -0.27 -5.01 -26.96
C TYR A 512 -0.16 -3.82 -27.92
N CYS A 513 -0.27 -4.09 -29.21
CA CYS A 513 -0.20 -3.06 -30.25
C CYS A 513 -1.58 -2.60 -30.69
N LYS A 514 -1.69 -1.37 -31.21
CA LYS A 514 -2.97 -0.88 -31.76
C LYS A 514 -3.52 -1.77 -32.88
N ASN A 515 -2.62 -2.28 -33.73
CA ASN A 515 -2.98 -3.07 -34.91
C ASN A 515 -3.45 -4.48 -34.56
N ASP A 516 -2.98 -5.03 -33.44
CA ASP A 516 -3.41 -6.32 -32.90
C ASP A 516 -3.52 -6.22 -31.37
N PRO A 517 -4.73 -5.91 -30.86
CA PRO A 517 -4.97 -5.75 -29.43
C PRO A 517 -5.16 -7.06 -28.67
N THR A 518 -5.02 -8.21 -29.33
CA THR A 518 -5.17 -9.54 -28.74
C THR A 518 -3.83 -10.21 -28.50
N ASN A 519 -2.84 -9.92 -29.32
CA ASN A 519 -1.50 -10.49 -29.20
C ASN A 519 -0.63 -9.69 -28.23
N ALA A 520 0.02 -10.40 -27.31
CA ALA A 520 0.95 -9.82 -26.36
C ALA A 520 2.38 -9.79 -26.91
N ILE A 521 3.06 -8.67 -26.74
CA ILE A 521 4.46 -8.47 -27.08
C ILE A 521 5.28 -8.09 -25.85
N ARG A 522 6.60 -8.15 -25.99
CA ARG A 522 7.57 -7.58 -25.05
C ARG A 522 8.25 -6.37 -25.69
N ILE A 523 8.58 -5.38 -24.88
CA ILE A 523 9.36 -4.22 -25.30
C ILE A 523 10.64 -4.20 -24.47
N ARG A 524 11.79 -4.15 -25.14
CA ARG A 524 13.10 -4.09 -24.51
C ARG A 524 13.58 -2.65 -24.32
N LYS A 525 14.49 -2.43 -23.37
CA LYS A 525 15.04 -1.10 -23.03
C LYS A 525 15.61 -0.35 -24.25
N ASP A 526 16.35 -1.05 -25.11
CA ASP A 526 16.98 -0.52 -26.34
C ASP A 526 15.96 0.05 -27.33
N GLN A 527 14.71 -0.45 -27.29
CA GLN A 527 13.62 0.00 -28.14
C GLN A 527 12.90 1.24 -27.58
N VAL A 528 13.20 1.64 -26.34
CA VAL A 528 12.52 2.75 -25.65
C VAL A 528 13.38 3.99 -25.64
N SER A 529 14.55 3.95 -25.00
CA SER A 529 15.47 5.09 -24.93
C SER A 529 16.84 4.68 -24.38
N GLN A 530 17.89 5.31 -24.91
CA GLN A 530 19.28 5.18 -24.42
C GLN A 530 19.53 5.96 -23.12
N LEU A 531 18.58 6.80 -22.69
CA LEU A 531 18.67 7.59 -21.45
C LEU A 531 18.06 6.88 -20.23
N LEU A 532 17.68 5.61 -20.39
CA LEU A 532 17.14 4.80 -19.30
C LEU A 532 18.26 4.24 -18.42
N PRO A 533 17.98 3.88 -17.15
CA PRO A 533 18.99 3.35 -16.25
C PRO A 533 19.70 2.10 -16.82
N GLU A 534 21.01 2.01 -16.58
CA GLU A 534 21.80 0.80 -16.84
C GLU A 534 21.70 -0.22 -15.69
N LYS A 535 21.57 0.27 -14.45
CA LYS A 535 21.40 -0.55 -13.24
C LYS A 535 20.04 -0.29 -12.60
N PHE A 536 19.45 -1.34 -12.03
CA PHE A 536 18.10 -1.32 -11.44
C PHE A 536 18.10 -1.54 -9.93
N ALA A 537 19.28 -1.69 -9.32
CA ALA A 537 19.45 -1.75 -7.88
C ALA A 537 20.81 -1.21 -7.43
N GLU A 538 20.85 -0.74 -6.20
CA GLU A 538 22.02 -0.19 -5.53
C GLU A 538 21.93 -0.41 -4.00
N GLN A 539 23.08 -0.33 -3.33
CA GLN A 539 23.17 -0.36 -1.86
C GLN A 539 23.71 0.96 -1.33
N LEU A 540 22.99 1.56 -0.38
CA LEU A 540 23.47 2.70 0.40
C LEU A 540 23.82 2.24 1.81
N ILE A 541 24.99 2.64 2.30
CA ILE A 541 25.43 2.37 3.66
C ILE A 541 25.46 3.69 4.41
N ARG A 542 24.79 3.75 5.56
CA ARG A 542 24.81 4.92 6.45
C ARG A 542 25.32 4.52 7.82
N VAL A 543 26.21 5.35 8.35
CA VAL A 543 26.75 5.16 9.70
C VAL A 543 26.24 6.29 10.59
N TYR A 544 25.78 5.93 11.78
CA TYR A 544 25.34 6.87 12.82
C TYR A 544 26.15 6.65 14.09
N CYS A 545 26.31 7.71 14.89
CA CYS A 545 26.91 7.65 16.22
C CYS A 545 25.87 8.00 17.28
N LYS A 546 25.82 7.21 18.35
CA LYS A 546 24.95 7.44 19.52
C LYS A 546 25.46 8.57 20.41
N LYS A 547 26.78 8.71 20.53
CA LYS A 547 27.41 9.83 21.23
C LYS A 547 27.24 11.10 20.41
N THR A 548 26.80 12.17 21.07
CA THR A 548 26.39 13.43 20.41
C THR A 548 27.28 14.61 20.78
N ASP A 549 28.29 14.40 21.62
CA ASP A 549 29.32 15.40 21.87
C ASP A 549 30.21 15.61 20.65
N GLU A 550 30.69 16.84 20.49
CA GLU A 550 31.42 17.28 19.29
C GLU A 550 32.69 16.47 19.04
N LYS A 551 33.44 16.15 20.10
CA LYS A 551 34.67 15.35 20.01
C LYS A 551 34.40 13.92 19.53
N SER A 552 33.37 13.26 20.09
CA SER A 552 32.98 11.92 19.64
C SER A 552 32.49 11.90 18.21
N ILE A 553 31.77 12.93 17.75
CA ILE A 553 31.31 13.02 16.36
C ILE A 553 32.49 13.20 15.40
N GLU A 554 33.45 14.07 15.74
CA GLU A 554 34.65 14.26 14.93
C GLU A 554 35.47 12.97 14.84
N ALA A 555 35.66 12.28 15.96
CA ALA A 555 36.29 10.97 15.99
C ALA A 555 35.52 9.99 15.09
N ALA A 556 34.21 9.84 15.28
CA ALA A 556 33.37 8.91 14.52
C ALA A 556 33.45 9.13 13.01
N LYS A 557 33.55 10.38 12.55
CA LYS A 557 33.77 10.72 11.13
C LYS A 557 35.08 10.16 10.60
N LYS A 558 36.17 10.26 11.36
CA LYS A 558 37.48 9.72 10.99
C LYS A 558 37.47 8.19 10.95
N TYR A 559 36.88 7.52 11.94
CA TYR A 559 36.66 6.05 11.91
C TYR A 559 35.87 5.63 10.68
N PHE A 560 34.80 6.36 10.34
CA PHE A 560 33.98 6.05 9.17
C PHE A 560 34.75 6.21 7.85
N VAL A 561 35.51 7.29 7.66
CA VAL A 561 36.30 7.50 6.44
C VAL A 561 37.40 6.47 6.31
N GLN A 562 38.10 6.14 7.42
CA GLN A 562 39.10 5.07 7.44
C GLN A 562 38.46 3.72 7.09
N TRP A 563 37.30 3.40 7.63
CA TRP A 563 36.56 2.18 7.28
C TRP A 563 36.18 2.12 5.80
N CYS A 564 35.74 3.24 5.21
CA CYS A 564 35.48 3.33 3.76
C CYS A 564 36.74 3.12 2.93
N PHE A 565 37.89 3.61 3.41
CA PHE A 565 39.19 3.38 2.79
C PHE A 565 39.54 1.89 2.82
N ASP A 566 39.47 1.25 3.99
CA ASP A 566 39.84 -0.15 4.23
C ASP A 566 38.97 -1.14 3.43
N ARG A 567 37.66 -0.87 3.35
CA ARG A 567 36.67 -1.70 2.63
C ARG A 567 36.58 -1.40 1.14
N ASP A 568 37.38 -0.45 0.65
CA ASP A 568 37.38 0.02 -0.73
C ASP A 568 36.01 0.55 -1.22
N PHE A 569 35.26 1.23 -0.34
CA PHE A 569 33.97 1.84 -0.67
C PHE A 569 34.14 3.19 -1.39
N THR A 570 33.00 3.74 -1.86
CA THR A 570 32.96 5.05 -2.48
C THR A 570 33.31 6.16 -1.48
N LYS A 571 33.93 7.22 -1.99
CA LYS A 571 34.27 8.41 -1.20
C LYS A 571 32.97 9.00 -0.60
N PRO A 572 32.90 9.22 0.72
CA PRO A 572 31.79 9.97 1.30
C PRO A 572 31.66 11.35 0.64
N GLN A 573 30.43 11.83 0.42
CA GLN A 573 30.18 13.06 -0.34
C GLN A 573 30.86 14.31 0.26
N ASP A 574 30.95 14.38 1.58
CA ASP A 574 31.62 15.43 2.34
C ASP A 574 32.99 14.98 2.88
N GLY A 575 33.54 13.88 2.35
CA GLY A 575 34.79 13.25 2.77
C GLY A 575 35.96 14.23 2.90
N ASP A 576 36.15 15.09 1.90
CA ASP A 576 37.24 16.09 1.87
C ASP A 576 37.10 17.19 2.93
N ILE A 577 35.91 17.36 3.49
CA ILE A 577 35.64 18.34 4.55
C ILE A 577 35.76 17.66 5.92
N ILE A 578 35.26 16.43 6.05
CA ILE A 578 35.18 15.74 7.34
C ILE A 578 36.46 14.99 7.73
N ALA A 579 37.31 14.65 6.76
CA ALA A 579 38.60 14.00 6.97
C ALA A 579 39.60 14.39 5.86
N PRO A 580 39.94 15.69 5.72
CA PRO A 580 40.86 16.20 4.70
C PRO A 580 42.25 15.54 4.75
N GLU A 581 42.64 14.99 5.89
CA GLU A 581 43.88 14.25 6.10
C GLU A 581 43.87 12.82 5.50
N LEU A 582 42.70 12.21 5.29
CA LEU A 582 42.57 10.81 4.86
C LEU A 582 42.22 10.67 3.38
N THR A 583 41.42 11.59 2.83
CA THR A 583 40.95 11.48 1.44
C THR A 583 42.07 11.53 0.38
N PRO A 584 43.13 12.36 0.51
CA PRO A 584 44.20 12.42 -0.49
C PRO A 584 45.09 11.18 -0.55
N LEU A 585 44.97 10.26 0.43
CA LEU A 585 45.76 9.03 0.50
C LEU A 585 45.23 7.95 -0.46
N LYS A 586 44.03 8.13 -1.02
CA LYS A 586 43.41 7.18 -1.97
C LYS A 586 43.33 7.81 -3.35
N ALA A 587 44.28 7.48 -4.23
CA ALA A 587 44.35 8.03 -5.59
C ALA A 587 43.03 7.89 -6.38
N SER A 588 42.29 6.79 -6.19
CA SER A 588 40.98 6.56 -6.85
C SER A 588 39.84 7.47 -6.38
N TRP A 589 40.06 8.29 -5.34
CA TRP A 589 39.09 9.27 -4.84
C TRP A 589 39.39 10.70 -5.32
N ASP A 590 40.52 10.90 -6.00
CA ASP A 590 40.95 12.18 -6.60
C ASP A 590 40.85 12.18 -8.13
N GLU A 591 40.62 11.02 -8.77
CA GLU A 591 40.38 10.94 -10.21
C GLU A 591 38.92 11.31 -10.54
N ASP A 592 38.71 12.50 -11.15
CA ASP A 592 37.46 12.89 -11.81
C ASP A 592 37.21 11.96 -13.00
N SER A 593 36.63 10.79 -12.73
CA SER A 593 36.36 9.72 -13.71
C SER A 593 35.05 9.91 -14.48
N ASP A 594 34.34 11.03 -14.29
CA ASP A 594 33.07 11.31 -14.97
C ASP A 594 33.23 11.65 -16.47
N ASP A 595 34.46 11.94 -16.94
CA ASP A 595 34.79 12.19 -18.35
C ASP A 595 35.71 11.09 -18.92
N GLU A 596 35.21 9.87 -19.09
CA GLU A 596 35.83 8.88 -19.99
C GLU A 596 35.62 9.29 -21.47
N GLY A 597 36.30 10.37 -21.86
CA GLY A 597 36.28 10.92 -23.22
C GLY A 597 37.54 11.71 -23.62
N GLY A 598 38.55 11.83 -22.75
CA GLY A 598 39.77 12.57 -23.07
C GLY A 598 40.98 12.11 -22.28
N LYS A 599 41.84 11.29 -22.89
CA LYS A 599 43.20 11.03 -22.38
C LYS A 599 43.94 12.37 -22.19
N ARG A 600 44.05 12.86 -20.96
CA ARG A 600 45.06 13.86 -20.60
C ARG A 600 46.41 13.14 -20.53
N VAL A 601 47.15 13.20 -21.63
CA VAL A 601 48.58 12.91 -21.63
C VAL A 601 49.25 13.96 -20.74
N MET A 602 49.69 13.56 -19.54
CA MET A 602 50.58 14.38 -18.73
C MET A 602 51.97 14.40 -19.40
N SER A 603 52.23 15.42 -20.21
CA SER A 603 53.61 15.85 -20.49
C SER A 603 54.04 16.80 -19.39
N GLY A 604 55.02 16.40 -18.59
CA GLY A 604 55.55 17.17 -17.48
C GLY A 604 56.11 18.53 -17.93
N VAL A 605 55.68 19.59 -17.26
CA VAL A 605 56.40 20.86 -17.19
C VAL A 605 56.20 21.42 -15.78
N LEU A 606 57.29 21.47 -15.02
CA LEU A 606 57.43 22.28 -13.80
C LEU A 606 57.17 23.75 -14.13
N ILE A 607 56.13 24.39 -13.58
CA ILE A 607 56.11 25.86 -13.43
C ILE A 607 55.54 26.27 -12.06
N ASN A 608 56.37 27.08 -11.42
CA ASN A 608 56.27 27.81 -10.17
C ASN A 608 54.92 28.51 -9.85
N SER A 609 54.75 28.69 -8.53
CA SER A 609 53.78 29.49 -7.80
C SER A 609 53.56 30.94 -8.29
N LYS A 610 52.38 31.49 -7.89
CA LYS A 610 51.82 32.84 -8.06
C LYS A 610 51.02 32.98 -9.37
N THR A 611 49.70 33.17 -9.37
CA THR A 611 48.99 34.35 -8.86
C THR A 611 47.48 34.05 -8.87
N ARG A 612 46.76 34.32 -7.77
CA ARG A 612 45.29 34.21 -7.70
C ARG A 612 44.70 35.54 -8.16
N THR A 613 44.06 35.58 -9.33
CA THR A 613 43.23 36.72 -9.76
C THR A 613 41.79 36.24 -9.83
N LYS A 614 40.93 36.90 -9.03
CA LYS A 614 39.46 36.79 -9.06
C LYS A 614 38.95 37.09 -10.47
N LEU A 615 38.02 36.27 -10.95
CA LEU A 615 37.04 36.71 -11.94
C LEU A 615 35.65 36.30 -11.46
N VAL A 616 34.89 37.36 -11.21
CA VAL A 616 33.46 37.41 -10.94
C VAL A 616 32.72 37.06 -12.22
N LEU A 617 31.73 36.17 -12.12
CA LEU A 617 30.38 36.33 -12.67
C LEU A 617 29.43 35.37 -11.96
#